data_AF-A0A7W7DGY4-F1
#
_entry.id   AF-A0A7W7DGY4-F1
#
_cell.length_a   1.000
_cell.length_b   1.000
_cell.length_c   1.000
_cell.angle_alpha   90.00
_cell.angle_beta   90.00
_cell.angle_gamma   90.00
#
_symmetry.space_group_name_H-M   'P 1'
#
loop_
_entity.id
_entity.type
_entity.pdbx_description
1 polymer ?
#
loop_
_entity_poly.entity_id
_entity_poly.type
_entity_poly.pdbx_seq_one_letter_code
_entity_poly.pdbx_strand_id
1 'polypeptide(L)'
;MAATHELGRHGEQLAVDYLRAAGYKILDRNWSCAEGEIDILARHGSALVVVEVKTRSGRSHGTAFEAVTPAKLTRLRMLAARWLSGQSEWFSAIRIDVVALERFGGEFSIRHDRGVS
;
A
#
# COMPACT_ATOMS: atom_id res chain seq x y z
N MET A 1 -14.98 14.73 -9.97
CA MET A 1 -15.05 13.52 -9.13
C MET A 1 -14.52 12.25 -9.82
N ALA A 2 -14.70 12.05 -11.14
CA ALA A 2 -14.13 10.89 -11.86
C ALA A 2 -12.58 10.86 -11.95
N ALA A 3 -11.95 12.03 -12.17
CA ALA A 3 -10.50 12.13 -12.38
C ALA A 3 -9.65 11.66 -11.17
N THR A 4 -10.12 11.87 -9.94
CA THR A 4 -9.40 11.46 -8.71
C THR A 4 -9.42 9.94 -8.53
N HIS A 5 -10.55 9.30 -8.83
CA HIS A 5 -10.68 7.84 -8.74
C HIS A 5 -9.87 7.11 -9.83
N GLU A 6 -9.84 7.65 -11.05
CA GLU A 6 -9.00 7.11 -12.13
C GLU A 6 -7.51 7.28 -11.82
N LEU A 7 -7.11 8.44 -11.28
CA LEU A 7 -5.75 8.68 -10.80
C LEU A 7 -5.37 7.67 -9.70
N GLY A 8 -6.27 7.42 -8.75
CA GLY A 8 -6.07 6.44 -7.68
C GLY A 8 -5.87 5.02 -8.21
N ARG A 9 -6.74 4.54 -9.10
CA ARG A 9 -6.63 3.20 -9.72
C ARG A 9 -5.36 3.05 -10.56
N HIS A 10 -4.99 4.08 -11.32
CA HIS A 10 -3.76 4.08 -12.08
C HIS A 10 -2.53 4.05 -11.16
N GLY A 11 -2.56 4.81 -10.06
CA GLY A 11 -1.52 4.80 -9.04
C GLY A 11 -1.35 3.43 -8.38
N GLU A 12 -2.44 2.77 -7.99
CA GLU A 12 -2.38 1.41 -7.44
C GLU A 12 -1.78 0.41 -8.42
N GLN A 13 -2.16 0.49 -9.70
CA GLN A 13 -1.58 -0.37 -10.74
C GLN A 13 -0.06 -0.14 -10.88
N LEU A 14 0.40 1.11 -10.89
CA LEU A 14 1.82 1.43 -10.91
C LEU A 14 2.55 0.93 -9.66
N ALA A 15 1.92 1.02 -8.48
CA ALA A 15 2.47 0.48 -7.24
C ALA A 15 2.63 -1.05 -7.31
N VAL A 16 1.62 -1.76 -7.83
CA VAL A 16 1.66 -3.21 -8.06
C VAL A 16 2.81 -3.59 -8.99
N ASP A 17 2.96 -2.89 -10.10
CA ASP A 17 4.00 -3.20 -11.10
C ASP A 17 5.40 -2.93 -10.55
N TYR A 18 5.56 -1.84 -9.81
CA TYR A 18 6.79 -1.53 -9.08
C TYR A 18 7.12 -2.61 -8.03
N LEU A 19 6.16 -3.02 -7.21
CA LEU A 19 6.36 -4.05 -6.18
C LEU A 19 6.74 -5.40 -6.79
N ARG A 20 6.08 -5.79 -7.88
CA ARG A 20 6.42 -7.01 -8.64
C ARG A 20 7.85 -6.95 -9.17
N ALA A 21 8.24 -5.83 -9.79
CA ALA A 21 9.60 -5.61 -10.27
C ALA A 21 10.63 -5.64 -9.12
N ALA A 22 10.24 -5.21 -7.92
CA ALA A 22 11.04 -5.28 -6.70
C ALA A 22 11.02 -6.65 -6.01
N GLY A 23 10.45 -7.69 -6.62
CA GLY A 23 10.47 -9.07 -6.11
C GLY A 23 9.35 -9.41 -5.11
N TYR A 24 8.32 -8.57 -5.00
CA TYR A 24 7.15 -8.86 -4.17
C TYR A 24 6.17 -9.74 -4.93
N LYS A 25 5.61 -10.74 -4.25
CA LYS A 25 4.45 -11.50 -4.77
C LYS A 25 3.18 -10.82 -4.28
N ILE A 26 2.37 -10.30 -5.19
CA ILE A 26 1.06 -9.74 -4.86
C ILE A 26 0.11 -10.88 -4.48
N LEU A 27 -0.49 -10.78 -3.30
CA LEU A 27 -1.44 -11.75 -2.74
C LEU A 27 -2.88 -11.29 -2.95
N ASP A 28 -3.13 -10.00 -2.73
CA ASP A 28 -4.45 -9.40 -2.88
C ASP A 28 -4.35 -7.90 -3.21
N ARG A 29 -5.40 -7.34 -3.79
CA ARG A 29 -5.52 -5.92 -4.17
C ARG A 29 -6.92 -5.42 -3.85
N ASN A 30 -7.04 -4.20 -3.33
CA ASN A 30 -8.30 -3.61 -2.89
C ASN A 30 -9.10 -4.57 -2.00
N TRP A 31 -8.40 -5.25 -1.09
CA TRP A 31 -9.04 -6.20 -0.19
C TRP A 31 -9.87 -5.41 0.83
N SER A 32 -11.11 -5.83 1.07
CA SER A 32 -12.01 -5.14 1.99
C SER A 32 -12.80 -6.12 2.84
N CYS A 33 -13.13 -5.68 4.05
CA CYS A 33 -14.03 -6.33 5.00
C CYS A 33 -14.89 -5.27 5.71
N ALA A 34 -15.77 -5.71 6.62
CA ALA A 34 -16.65 -4.79 7.35
C ALA A 34 -15.88 -3.74 8.18
N GLU A 35 -14.66 -4.08 8.62
CA GLU A 35 -13.81 -3.21 9.43
C GLU A 35 -12.89 -2.27 8.63
N GLY A 36 -12.79 -2.41 7.30
CA GLY A 36 -11.99 -1.52 6.45
C GLY A 36 -11.37 -2.20 5.24
N GLU A 37 -10.36 -1.54 4.67
CA GLU A 37 -9.73 -1.94 3.42
C GLU A 37 -8.20 -1.89 3.50
N ILE A 38 -7.56 -2.69 2.65
CA ILE A 38 -6.12 -2.69 2.39
C ILE A 38 -5.92 -2.57 0.87
N ASP A 39 -5.15 -1.57 0.45
CA ASP A 39 -4.87 -1.34 -0.97
C ASP A 39 -4.16 -2.54 -1.61
N ILE A 40 -3.06 -3.00 -1.00
CA ILE A 40 -2.28 -4.13 -1.51
C ILE A 40 -1.79 -5.01 -0.35
N LEU A 41 -1.98 -6.32 -0.51
CA LEU A 41 -1.34 -7.34 0.31
C LEU A 41 -0.30 -8.06 -0.55
N ALA A 42 0.93 -8.19 -0.04
CA ALA A 42 2.02 -8.82 -0.75
C ALA A 42 2.89 -9.68 0.16
N ARG A 43 3.65 -10.60 -0.43
CA ARG A 43 4.72 -11.36 0.23
C ARG A 43 6.06 -10.84 -0.23
N HIS A 44 6.96 -10.62 0.73
CA HIS A 44 8.37 -10.32 0.46
C HIS A 44 9.26 -11.11 1.43
N GLY A 45 9.95 -12.12 0.91
CA GLY A 45 10.62 -13.13 1.72
C GLY A 45 9.59 -13.96 2.50
N SER A 46 9.71 -13.98 3.83
CA SER A 46 8.78 -14.65 4.74
C SER A 46 7.73 -13.72 5.38
N ALA A 47 7.77 -12.42 5.07
CA ALA A 47 6.87 -11.44 5.66
C ALA A 47 5.59 -11.24 4.82
N LEU A 48 4.46 -11.09 5.51
CA LEU A 48 3.27 -10.45 4.95
C LEU A 48 3.51 -8.95 4.95
N VAL A 49 3.30 -8.32 3.81
CA VAL A 49 3.46 -6.88 3.63
C VAL A 49 2.10 -6.28 3.31
N VAL A 50 1.64 -5.42 4.21
CA VAL A 50 0.50 -4.53 4.00
C VAL A 50 1.05 -3.26 3.36
N VAL A 51 0.60 -2.92 2.16
CA VAL A 51 1.07 -1.71 1.47
C VAL A 51 -0.09 -0.73 1.33
N GLU A 52 0.10 0.46 1.87
CA GLU A 52 -0.76 1.61 1.62
C GLU A 52 -0.25 2.38 0.39
N VAL A 53 -1.11 2.67 -0.57
CA VAL A 53 -0.79 3.42 -1.78
C VAL A 53 -1.33 4.84 -1.67
N LYS A 54 -0.43 5.83 -1.79
CA LYS A 54 -0.81 7.25 -1.79
C LYS A 54 -0.50 7.84 -3.16
N THR A 55 -1.53 8.33 -3.86
CA THR A 55 -1.35 9.01 -5.15
C THR A 55 -1.69 10.49 -5.02
N ARG A 56 -0.79 11.38 -5.45
CA ARG A 56 -1.00 12.84 -5.45
C ARG A 56 -0.74 13.45 -6.82
N SER A 57 -1.55 14.44 -7.19
CA SER A 57 -1.37 15.26 -8.38
C SER A 57 -0.90 16.67 -8.00
N GLY A 58 0.27 17.11 -8.51
CA GLY A 58 0.75 18.50 -8.39
C GLY A 58 1.83 18.76 -7.33
N ARG A 59 2.42 19.97 -7.37
CA ARG A 59 3.51 20.44 -6.45
C ARG A 59 2.99 20.85 -5.06
N SER A 60 2.09 20.10 -4.44
CA SER A 60 1.82 20.32 -3.01
C SER A 60 3.07 19.89 -2.24
N HIS A 61 3.88 20.86 -1.84
CA HIS A 61 5.06 20.72 -0.99
C HIS A 61 4.64 20.38 0.46
N GLY A 62 3.79 19.36 0.62
CA GLY A 62 3.43 18.77 1.90
C GLY A 62 4.05 17.40 1.94
N THR A 63 4.92 17.16 2.91
CA THR A 63 5.66 15.91 3.18
C THR A 63 4.98 14.71 2.53
N ALA A 64 5.59 14.18 1.46
CA ALA A 64 5.11 13.01 0.69
C ALA A 64 4.69 11.83 1.60
N PHE A 65 5.29 11.80 2.79
CA PHE A 65 4.85 11.05 3.94
C PHE A 65 4.04 11.93 4.89
N GLU A 66 2.71 11.95 4.76
CA GLU A 66 1.95 12.00 6.00
C GLU A 66 2.32 10.74 6.77
N ALA A 67 2.94 10.94 7.94
CA ALA A 67 3.33 9.86 8.82
C ALA A 67 2.13 8.93 9.01
N VAL A 68 2.36 7.62 8.85
CA VAL A 68 1.33 6.65 9.19
C VAL A 68 1.15 6.74 10.69
N THR A 69 0.00 7.27 11.11
CA THR A 69 -0.25 7.54 12.51
C THR A 69 -0.31 6.23 13.31
N PRO A 70 -0.03 6.23 14.62
CA PRO A 70 -0.17 5.04 15.46
C PRO A 70 -1.56 4.38 15.38
N ALA A 71 -2.61 5.19 15.23
CA ALA A 71 -3.97 4.71 15.02
C ALA A 71 -4.12 3.98 13.67
N LYS A 72 -3.54 4.51 12.60
CA LYS A 72 -3.55 3.87 11.28
C LYS A 72 -2.74 2.58 11.27
N LEU A 73 -1.57 2.56 11.91
CA LEU A 73 -0.77 1.33 12.08
C LEU A 73 -1.54 0.24 12.83
N THR A 74 -2.21 0.60 13.93
CA THR A 74 -3.04 -0.33 14.70
C THR A 74 -4.16 -0.91 13.85
N ARG A 75 -4.85 -0.07 13.07
CA ARG A 75 -5.90 -0.50 12.15
C ARG A 75 -5.37 -1.45 11.08
N LEU A 76 -4.26 -1.12 10.42
CA LEU A 76 -3.66 -1.96 9.38
C LEU A 76 -3.21 -3.32 9.92
N ARG A 77 -2.68 -3.39 11.15
CA ARG A 77 -2.35 -4.66 11.81
C ARG A 77 -3.60 -5.51 12.08
N MET A 78 -4.68 -4.90 12.53
CA MET A 78 -5.96 -5.59 12.73
C MET A 78 -6.50 -6.14 11.40
N LEU A 79 -6.49 -5.34 10.33
CA LEU A 79 -6.95 -5.76 9.01
C LEU A 79 -6.08 -6.90 8.44
N ALA A 80 -4.77 -6.84 8.63
CA ALA A 80 -3.87 -7.93 8.26
C ALA A 80 -4.22 -9.24 8.99
N ALA A 81 -4.52 -9.17 10.29
CA ALA A 81 -4.96 -10.33 11.07
C ALA A 81 -6.30 -10.90 10.57
N ARG A 82 -7.23 -10.03 10.16
CA ARG A 82 -8.49 -10.45 9.52
C ARG A 82 -8.24 -11.19 8.22
N TRP A 83 -7.43 -10.63 7.33
CA TRP A 83 -7.07 -11.31 6.09
C TRP A 83 -6.42 -12.67 6.34
N LEU A 84 -5.46 -12.75 7.28
CA LEU A 84 -4.75 -13.98 7.66
C LEU A 84 -5.68 -15.10 8.15
N SER A 85 -6.81 -14.76 8.78
CA SER A 85 -7.75 -15.78 9.30
C SER A 85 -8.36 -16.69 8.22
N GLY A 86 -8.35 -16.25 6.95
CA GLY A 86 -8.80 -17.03 5.80
C GLY A 86 -7.69 -17.75 5.04
N GLN A 87 -6.43 -17.66 5.49
CA GLN A 87 -5.27 -18.14 4.74
C GLN A 87 -4.67 -19.40 5.36
N SER A 88 -4.19 -20.29 4.50
CA SER A 88 -3.39 -21.46 4.90
C SER A 88 -1.89 -21.19 4.89
N GLU A 89 -1.45 -20.09 4.27
CA GLU A 89 -0.03 -19.72 4.16
C GLU A 89 0.50 -19.09 5.46
N TRP A 90 1.70 -19.48 5.86
CA TRP A 90 2.37 -18.92 7.03
C TRP A 90 3.32 -17.76 6.68
N PHE A 91 3.34 -16.76 7.55
CA PHE A 91 4.20 -15.58 7.48
C PHE A 91 4.90 -15.36 8.82
N SER A 92 6.21 -15.07 8.78
CA SER A 92 7.03 -14.90 9.98
C SER A 92 6.91 -13.52 10.62
N ALA A 93 6.35 -12.55 9.90
CA ALA A 93 6.19 -11.17 10.34
C ALA A 93 5.12 -10.46 9.51
N ILE A 94 4.53 -9.41 10.09
CA ILE A 94 3.71 -8.42 9.37
C ILE A 94 4.53 -7.14 9.27
N ARG A 95 4.71 -6.65 8.04
CA ARG A 95 5.36 -5.37 7.75
C ARG A 95 4.34 -4.44 7.11
N ILE A 96 4.36 -3.18 7.51
CA ILE A 96 3.56 -2.13 6.87
C ILE A 96 4.52 -1.29 6.04
N ASP A 97 4.28 -1.22 4.73
CA ASP A 97 5.02 -0.40 3.79
C ASP A 97 4.08 0.70 3.24
N VAL A 98 4.64 1.80 2.74
CA VAL A 98 3.90 2.85 2.03
C VAL A 98 4.54 3.08 0.68
N VAL A 99 3.72 3.06 -0.38
CA VAL A 99 4.13 3.46 -1.74
C VAL A 99 3.45 4.78 -2.08
N ALA A 100 4.26 5.82 -2.25
CA ALA A 100 3.79 7.14 -2.65
C ALA A 100 4.11 7.37 -4.14
N LEU A 101 3.10 7.82 -4.89
CA LEU A 101 3.18 8.20 -6.29
C LEU A 101 2.88 9.68 -6.41
N GLU A 102 3.85 10.42 -6.94
CA GLU A 102 3.71 11.85 -7.21
C GLU A 102 3.73 12.06 -8.71
N ARG A 103 2.67 12.70 -9.24
CA ARG A 103 2.60 13.05 -10.65
C ARG A 103 3.08 14.47 -10.88
N PHE A 104 4.15 14.63 -11.64
CA PHE A 104 4.70 15.93 -12.04
C PHE A 104 4.98 15.97 -13.55
N GLY A 105 4.48 17.00 -14.23
CA GLY A 105 4.74 17.18 -15.68
C GLY A 105 4.25 16.05 -16.59
N GLY A 106 3.39 15.14 -16.10
CA GLY A 106 2.94 13.95 -16.84
C GLY A 106 3.65 12.66 -16.43
N GLU A 107 4.80 12.75 -15.77
CA GLU A 107 5.57 11.62 -15.24
C GLU A 107 5.19 11.30 -13.79
N PHE A 108 5.39 10.05 -13.39
CA PHE A 108 5.22 9.59 -12.02
C PHE A 108 6.58 9.30 -11.38
N SER A 109 6.83 9.86 -10.21
CA SER A 109 7.90 9.42 -9.31
C SER A 109 7.35 8.50 -8.23
N ILE A 110 8.05 7.39 -7.97
CA ILE A 110 7.69 6.41 -6.96
C ILE A 110 8.64 6.52 -5.77
N ARG A 111 8.07 6.56 -4.57
CA ARG A 111 8.80 6.41 -3.31
C ARG A 111 8.21 5.25 -2.51
N HIS A 112 9.07 4.46 -1.89
CA HIS A 112 8.68 3.28 -1.11
C HIS A 112 9.39 3.29 0.25
N ASP A 113 8.65 3.58 1.32
CA ASP A 113 9.19 3.50 2.67
C ASP A 113 8.70 2.19 3.30
N ARG A 114 9.67 1.37 3.72
CA ARG A 114 9.44 0.02 4.23
C ARG A 114 9.40 0.00 5.75
N GLY A 115 8.51 -0.80 6.32
CA GLY A 115 8.46 -1.05 7.77
C GLY A 115 8.16 0.19 8.59
N VAL A 116 7.20 1.01 8.15
CA VAL A 116 6.79 2.22 8.88
C VAL A 116 6.24 1.83 10.27
N SER A 117 6.68 2.56 11.30
CA SER A 117 6.49 2.23 12.72
C SER A 117 6.04 3.41 13.56
#